data_AF-A0A1Z9GXC5-F1
#
_entry.id   AF-A0A1Z9GXC5-F1
#
_cell.length_a   1.000
_cell.length_b   1.000
_cell.length_c   1.000
_cell.angle_alpha   90.00
_cell.angle_beta   90.00
_cell.angle_gamma   90.00
#
_symmetry.space_group_name_H-M   'P 1'
#
loop_
_entity.id
_entity.type
_entity.pdbx_description
1 polymer ?
#
loop_
_entity_poly.entity_id
_entity_poly.type
_entity_poly.pdbx_seq_one_letter_code
_entity_poly.pdbx_strand_id
1 'polypeptide(L)'
;MNNISDKIKSSAEKVDNFLKKYFLKKNTQNSLFEAMNYGLFSGGKKIRSYITKCAFEIYKIDEYKYIPIAGAIECVHSYSLIHDDLPSMDNDDFRRGKESTHKK
;
A
#
# COMPACT_ATOMS: atom_id res chain seq x y z
N MET A 1 -0.96 -1.99 27.10
CA MET A 1 -2.03 -1.37 26.31
C MET A 1 -1.53 -1.23 24.88
N ASN A 2 -2.13 -1.91 23.90
CA ASN A 2 -1.72 -1.77 22.49
C ASN A 2 -1.97 -0.33 22.05
N ASN A 3 -0.91 0.41 21.78
CA ASN A 3 -1.02 1.80 21.34
C ASN A 3 -1.55 1.83 19.89
N ILE A 4 -1.97 3.01 19.42
CA ILE A 4 -2.54 3.14 18.07
C ILE A 4 -1.54 2.77 16.97
N SER A 5 -0.24 2.99 17.21
CA SER A 5 0.82 2.61 16.27
C SER A 5 0.86 1.09 16.06
N ASP A 6 0.71 0.29 17.11
CA ASP A 6 0.70 -1.18 17.01
C ASP A 6 -0.52 -1.67 16.21
N LYS A 7 -1.68 -1.02 16.38
CA LYS A 7 -2.89 -1.33 15.61
C LYS A 7 -2.74 -0.99 14.13
N ILE A 8 -2.12 0.15 13.81
CA ILE A 8 -1.83 0.55 12.43
C ILE A 8 -0.88 -0.46 11.78
N LYS A 9 0.23 -0.80 12.46
CA LYS A 9 1.21 -1.79 11.96
C LYS A 9 0.56 -3.14 11.70
N SER A 10 -0.25 -3.64 12.64
CA SER A 10 -0.95 -4.92 12.47
C SER A 10 -1.89 -4.93 11.26
N SER A 11 -2.63 -3.83 11.02
CA SER A 11 -3.48 -3.72 9.82
C SER A 11 -2.65 -3.67 8.54
N ALA A 12 -1.56 -2.90 8.54
CA ALA A 12 -0.65 -2.76 7.42
C ALA A 12 -0.05 -4.12 7.02
N GLU A 13 0.43 -4.91 8.00
CA GLU A 13 1.01 -6.24 7.77
C GLU A 13 0.01 -7.22 7.15
N LYS A 14 -1.25 -7.22 7.63
CA LYS A 14 -2.32 -8.07 7.07
C LYS A 14 -2.57 -7.74 5.60
N VAL A 15 -2.67 -6.45 5.27
CA VAL A 15 -2.89 -5.99 3.88
C VAL A 15 -1.69 -6.26 2.99
N ASP A 16 -0.47 -6.03 3.48
CA ASP A 16 0.75 -6.31 2.70
C ASP A 16 0.89 -7.79 2.40
N ASN A 17 0.65 -8.66 3.37
CA ASN A 17 0.68 -10.10 3.16
C ASN A 17 -0.38 -10.56 2.16
N PHE A 18 -1.58 -9.96 2.20
CA PHE A 18 -2.61 -10.21 1.21
C PHE A 18 -2.17 -9.78 -0.20
N LEU A 19 -1.68 -8.54 -0.36
CA LEU A 19 -1.27 -8.01 -1.67
C LEU A 19 -0.09 -8.79 -2.24
N LYS A 20 0.93 -9.12 -1.44
CA LYS A 20 2.05 -9.96 -1.87
C LYS A 20 1.56 -11.30 -2.42
N LYS A 21 0.67 -12.00 -1.70
CA LYS A 21 0.07 -13.26 -2.17
C LYS A 21 -0.76 -13.08 -3.44
N TYR A 22 -1.55 -12.01 -3.50
CA TYR A 22 -2.38 -11.68 -4.66
C TYR A 22 -1.53 -11.49 -5.92
N PHE A 23 -0.47 -10.70 -5.82
CA PHE A 23 0.43 -10.40 -6.94
C PHE A 23 1.32 -11.59 -7.31
N LEU A 24 1.83 -12.38 -6.35
CA LEU A 24 2.60 -13.59 -6.64
C LEU A 24 1.80 -14.59 -7.49
N LYS A 25 0.50 -14.76 -7.21
CA LYS A 25 -0.39 -15.66 -7.97
C LYS A 25 -0.59 -15.22 -9.44
N LYS A 26 -0.37 -13.94 -9.76
CA LYS A 26 -0.53 -13.41 -11.12
C LYS A 26 0.67 -13.70 -12.03
N ASN A 27 1.77 -14.23 -11.48
CA ASN A 27 2.92 -14.81 -12.19
C ASN A 27 3.40 -14.01 -13.41
N THR A 28 3.48 -12.69 -13.29
CA THR A 28 3.84 -11.76 -14.35
C THR A 28 5.13 -11.06 -13.96
N GLN A 29 6.27 -11.72 -14.16
CA GLN A 29 7.59 -11.11 -13.94
C GLN A 29 7.98 -10.29 -15.18
N ASN A 30 7.61 -9.01 -15.16
CA ASN A 30 8.04 -8.03 -16.15
C ASN A 30 8.38 -6.70 -15.45
N SER A 31 8.98 -5.77 -16.20
CA SER A 31 9.41 -4.46 -15.69
C SER A 31 8.27 -3.65 -15.05
N LEU A 32 7.05 -3.74 -15.59
CA LEU A 32 5.88 -3.09 -15.02
C LEU A 32 5.59 -3.64 -13.61
N PHE A 33 5.62 -4.96 -13.44
CA PHE A 33 5.35 -5.60 -12.16
C PHE A 33 6.46 -5.31 -11.14
N GLU A 34 7.70 -5.18 -11.57
CA GLU A 34 8.81 -4.74 -10.71
C GLU A 34 8.58 -3.31 -10.21
N ALA A 35 8.18 -2.38 -11.09
CA ALA A 35 7.84 -1.01 -10.73
C ALA A 35 6.64 -0.94 -9.76
N MET A 36 5.58 -1.71 -10.02
CA MET A 36 4.41 -1.82 -9.14
C MET A 36 4.80 -2.33 -7.74
N ASN A 37 5.58 -3.40 -7.66
CA ASN A 37 6.05 -3.92 -6.37
C ASN A 37 6.91 -2.89 -5.63
N TYR A 38 7.80 -2.21 -6.35
CA TYR A 38 8.64 -1.19 -5.75
C TYR A 38 7.83 -0.03 -5.18
N GLY A 39 6.94 0.57 -5.99
CA GLY A 39 6.12 1.69 -5.54
C GLY A 39 5.13 1.33 -4.41
N LEU A 40 4.62 0.10 -4.40
CA LEU A 40 3.64 -0.36 -3.41
C LEU A 40 4.25 -0.77 -2.06
N PHE A 41 5.45 -1.36 -2.07
CA PHE A 41 6.10 -1.92 -0.88
C PHE A 41 7.36 -1.17 -0.43
N SER A 42 7.70 -0.03 -1.04
CA SER A 42 8.87 0.80 -0.68
C SER A 42 8.82 1.39 0.73
N GLY A 43 7.67 1.36 1.41
CA GLY A 43 7.52 1.69 2.83
C GLY A 43 6.15 2.29 3.14
N GLY A 44 6.09 3.12 4.20
CA GLY A 44 4.90 3.89 4.60
C GLY A 44 4.15 3.34 5.81
N LYS A 45 3.30 4.17 6.39
CA LYS A 45 2.52 3.82 7.60
C LYS A 45 1.23 3.06 7.28
N LYS A 46 0.80 3.05 6.01
CA LYS A 46 -0.47 2.44 5.53
C LYS A 46 -1.66 2.78 6.44
N ILE A 47 -1.77 4.05 6.80
CA ILE A 47 -2.82 4.54 7.70
C ILE A 47 -4.21 4.28 7.11
N ARG A 48 -4.34 4.27 5.77
CA ARG A 48 -5.63 4.07 5.09
C ARG A 48 -6.14 2.65 5.27
N SER A 49 -5.27 1.64 5.36
CA SER A 49 -5.68 0.28 5.73
C SER A 49 -6.34 0.23 7.11
N TYR A 50 -5.76 0.94 8.09
CA TYR A 50 -6.30 0.99 9.44
C TYR A 50 -7.61 1.78 9.52
N ILE A 51 -7.71 2.91 8.82
CA ILE A 51 -8.97 3.67 8.74
C ILE A 51 -10.08 2.81 8.12
N THR A 52 -9.77 2.05 7.07
CA THR A 52 -10.72 1.12 6.43
C THR A 52 -11.19 0.06 7.42
N LYS A 53 -10.27 -0.53 8.19
CA LYS A 53 -10.60 -1.47 9.26
C LYS A 53 -11.54 -0.85 10.30
N CYS A 54 -11.24 0.36 10.78
CA CYS A 54 -12.10 1.05 11.75
C CYS A 54 -13.50 1.33 11.20
N ALA A 55 -13.64 1.70 9.93
CA ALA A 55 -14.95 1.85 9.32
C ALA A 55 -15.73 0.53 9.33
N PHE A 56 -15.08 -0.58 8.98
CA PHE A 56 -15.71 -1.91 9.00
C PHE A 56 -16.13 -2.34 10.42
N GLU A 57 -15.32 -2.03 11.43
CA GLU A 57 -15.65 -2.29 12.83
C GLU A 57 -16.89 -1.51 13.29
N ILE A 58 -17.02 -0.23 12.91
CA ILE A 58 -18.19 0.61 13.23
C ILE A 58 -19.46 -0.02 12.66
N TYR A 59 -19.41 -0.54 11.44
CA TYR A 59 -20.55 -1.17 10.77
C TYR A 59 -20.69 -2.68 11.06
N LYS A 60 -19.86 -3.24 11.96
CA LYS A 60 -19.85 -4.67 12.32
C LYS A 60 -19.73 -5.59 11.09
N ILE A 61 -18.96 -5.18 10.10
CA ILE A 61 -18.67 -5.97 8.90
C ILE A 61 -17.51 -6.93 9.21
N ASP A 62 -17.59 -8.14 8.68
CA ASP A 62 -16.57 -9.18 8.82
C ASP A 62 -15.16 -8.69 8.42
N GLU A 63 -14.18 -8.97 9.29
CA GLU A 63 -12.78 -8.63 9.11
C GLU A 63 -12.21 -9.17 7.77
N TYR A 64 -12.61 -10.36 7.32
CA TYR A 64 -12.12 -10.93 6.07
C TYR A 64 -12.50 -10.10 4.84
N LYS A 65 -13.55 -9.27 4.93
CA LYS A 65 -14.01 -8.42 3.83
C LYS A 65 -13.22 -7.11 3.71
N TYR A 66 -12.63 -6.59 4.79
CA TYR A 66 -11.93 -5.30 4.72
C TYR A 66 -10.58 -5.42 4.03
N ILE A 67 -9.87 -6.54 4.19
CA ILE A 67 -8.51 -6.73 3.68
C ILE A 67 -8.39 -6.46 2.17
N PRO A 68 -9.21 -7.07 1.29
CA PRO A 68 -9.13 -6.78 -0.15
C PRO A 68 -9.46 -5.33 -0.50
N ILE A 69 -10.40 -4.70 0.22
CA ILE A 69 -10.80 -3.30 0.00
C ILE A 69 -9.70 -2.34 0.44
N ALA A 70 -9.12 -2.56 1.63
CA ALA A 70 -7.96 -1.82 2.11
C ALA A 70 -6.77 -1.99 1.17
N GLY A 71 -6.56 -3.19 0.64
CA GLY A 71 -5.54 -3.46 -0.38
C GLY A 71 -5.74 -2.63 -1.64
N ALA A 72 -6.97 -2.57 -2.16
CA ALA A 72 -7.30 -1.72 -3.32
C ALA A 72 -7.05 -0.23 -3.04
N ILE A 73 -7.43 0.27 -1.86
CA ILE A 73 -7.21 1.66 -1.44
C ILE A 73 -5.71 1.98 -1.35
N GLU A 74 -4.90 1.09 -0.78
CA GLU A 74 -3.44 1.28 -0.71
C GLU A 74 -2.80 1.22 -2.11
N CYS A 75 -3.31 0.39 -3.04
CA CYS A 75 -2.88 0.41 -4.44
C CYS A 75 -3.15 1.77 -5.10
N VAL A 76 -4.36 2.34 -4.92
CA VAL A 76 -4.69 3.68 -5.45
C VAL A 76 -3.81 4.75 -4.81
N HIS A 77 -3.54 4.65 -3.50
CA HIS A 77 -2.62 5.57 -2.84
C HIS A 77 -1.21 5.49 -3.40
N SER A 78 -0.66 4.28 -3.59
CA SER A 78 0.66 4.11 -4.17
C SER A 78 0.72 4.62 -5.61
N TYR A 79 -0.32 4.37 -6.41
CA TYR A 79 -0.46 4.93 -7.75
C TYR A 79 -0.35 6.46 -7.75
N SER A 80 -1.08 7.15 -6.86
CA SER A 80 -1.07 8.61 -6.83
C SER A 80 0.34 9.13 -6.56
N LEU A 81 1.05 8.55 -5.60
CA LEU A 81 2.42 8.96 -5.27
C LEU A 81 3.42 8.69 -6.40
N ILE A 82 3.29 7.56 -7.11
CA ILE A 82 4.16 7.26 -8.24
C ILE A 82 3.99 8.31 -9.34
N HIS A 83 2.76 8.75 -9.58
CA HIS A 83 2.45 9.78 -10.58
C HIS A 83 2.85 11.17 -10.11
N ASP A 84 2.63 11.51 -8.84
CA ASP A 84 3.06 12.78 -8.25
C ASP A 84 4.59 12.94 -8.34
N ASP A 85 5.35 11.85 -8.16
CA ASP A 85 6.81 11.87 -8.27
C ASP A 85 7.33 12.16 -9.68
N LEU A 86 6.52 12.05 -10.74
CA LEU A 86 7.00 12.17 -12.13
C LEU A 86 7.59 13.56 -12.43
N PRO A 87 8.51 13.68 -13.42
CA PRO A 87 9.10 14.95 -13.81
C PRO A 87 8.11 16.03 -14.26
N SER A 88 6.94 15.61 -14.73
CA SER A 88 5.85 16.50 -15.15
C SER A 88 4.97 16.99 -14.01
N MET A 89 5.15 16.44 -12.80
CA MET A 89 4.40 16.76 -11.59
C MET A 89 5.36 17.37 -10.57
N ASP A 90 5.70 16.68 -9.48
CA ASP A 90 6.59 17.20 -8.44
C ASP A 90 8.07 17.05 -8.80
N ASN A 91 8.40 16.17 -9.76
CA ASN A 91 9.78 15.85 -10.15
C ASN A 91 10.65 15.43 -8.94
N ASP A 92 10.05 14.66 -8.03
CA ASP A 92 10.72 14.20 -6.81
C ASP A 92 11.62 12.99 -7.12
N ASP A 93 12.92 13.17 -6.96
CA ASP A 93 13.90 12.09 -7.15
C ASP A 93 13.88 11.04 -6.03
N PHE A 94 13.35 11.39 -4.85
CA PHE A 94 13.36 10.54 -3.67
C PHE A 94 12.02 10.51 -2.94
N ARG A 95 11.60 9.31 -2.53
CA ARG A 95 10.44 9.09 -1.67
C ARG A 95 10.83 8.24 -0.47
N ARG A 96 10.60 8.79 0.74
CA ARG A 96 10.88 8.11 2.03
C ARG A 96 12.34 7.63 2.16
N GLY A 97 13.29 8.42 1.65
CA GLY A 97 14.72 8.10 1.68
C GLY A 97 15.18 7.04 0.68
N LYS A 98 14.36 6.70 -0.32
CA LYS A 98 14.71 5.81 -1.45
C LYS A 98 14.42 6.54 -2.76
N GLU A 99 15.03 6.12 -3.86
CA GLU A 99 14.72 6.66 -5.20
C GLU A 99 13.21 6.55 -5.49
N SER A 100 12.62 7.55 -6.13
CA SER A 100 11.25 7.45 -6.61
C SER A 100 11.14 6.43 -7.74
N THR A 101 9.92 5.99 -8.06
CA THR A 101 9.72 4.85 -8.98
C THR A 101 10.17 5.15 -10.41
N HIS A 102 10.21 6.42 -10.83
CA HIS A 102 10.65 6.81 -12.16
C HIS A 102 12.17 6.99 -12.29
N LYS A 103 12.89 7.07 -11.16
CA LYS A 103 14.36 7.18 -11.11
C LYS A 103 15.05 5.83 -10.99
N LYS A 104 14.38 4.87 -10.37
CA LYS A 104 14.86 3.50 -10.20
C LYS A 104 14.68 2.67 -11.46
#